data_AF-A0A3R9EZA9-F1
#
_entry.id   AF-A0A3R9EZA9-F1
#
_cell.length_a   1.000
_cell.length_b   1.000
_cell.length_c   1.000
_cell.angle_alpha   90.00
_cell.angle_beta   90.00
_cell.angle_gamma   90.00
#
_symmetry.space_group_name_H-M   'P 1'
#
loop_
_entity.id
_entity.type
_entity.pdbx_description
1 polymer ?
#
loop_
_entity_poly.entity_id
_entity_poly.type
_entity_poly.pdbx_seq_one_letter_code
_entity_poly.pdbx_strand_id
1 'polypeptide(L)' 'MGLQLIVKADRKRIEKALGPLMSNYEVFPVAEGLFGISIPEQSISSVGEDVILLTLEQLEYFDLWQGAWKKPRRRWFW' A
#
# COMPACT_ATOMS: atom_id res chain seq x y z
N MET A 1 -8.14 -11.70 -5.09
CA MET A 1 -8.80 -10.91 -4.03
C MET A 1 -8.16 -9.52 -3.97
N GLY A 2 -8.90 -8.47 -3.66
CA GLY A 2 -8.36 -7.10 -3.50
C GLY A 2 -7.50 -6.94 -2.24
N LEU A 3 -6.64 -5.91 -2.18
CA LEU A 3 -5.89 -5.57 -0.97
C LEU A 3 -6.61 -4.45 -0.21
N GLN A 4 -6.65 -4.60 1.11
CA GLN A 4 -7.23 -3.64 2.05
C GLN A 4 -6.21 -3.36 3.15
N LEU A 5 -5.70 -2.14 3.20
CA LEU A 5 -4.54 -1.79 4.02
C LEU A 5 -4.81 -0.52 4.83
N ILE A 6 -4.17 -0.39 6.00
CA ILE A 6 -4.04 0.88 6.73
C ILE A 6 -2.57 1.28 6.72
N VAL A 7 -2.23 2.46 6.23
CA VAL A 7 -0.86 2.93 6.09
C VAL A 7 -0.58 4.11 7.03
N LYS A 8 0.58 4.06 7.69
CA LYS A 8 1.15 5.17 8.47
C LYS A 8 1.99 6.07 7.57
N ALA A 9 1.32 6.90 6.78
CA ALA A 9 1.97 7.88 5.90
C ALA A 9 0.98 9.00 5.55
N ASP A 10 1.49 10.15 5.11
CA ASP A 10 0.63 11.15 4.48
C ASP A 10 0.17 10.70 3.09
N ARG A 11 -0.94 11.29 2.63
CA ARG A 11 -1.52 11.01 1.31
C ARG A 11 -0.52 11.23 0.16
N LYS A 12 0.31 12.27 0.21
CA LYS A 12 1.27 12.58 -0.86
C LYS A 12 2.32 11.48 -1.01
N ARG A 13 2.76 10.89 0.10
CA ARG A 13 3.74 9.81 0.13
C ARG A 13 3.14 8.51 -0.39
N ILE A 14 1.85 8.25 -0.10
CA ILE A 14 1.10 7.13 -0.68
C ILE A 14 0.97 7.30 -2.19
N GLU A 15 0.51 8.47 -2.65
CA GLU A 15 0.34 8.77 -4.07
C GLU A 15 1.66 8.70 -4.84
N LYS A 16 2.77 9.17 -4.24
CA LYS A 16 4.11 9.06 -4.84
C LYS A 16 4.57 7.61 -4.98
N ALA A 17 4.19 6.73 -4.06
CA ALA A 17 4.56 5.32 -4.10
C ALA A 17 3.73 4.52 -5.10
N LEU A 18 2.40 4.66 -5.07
CA LEU A 18 1.46 3.85 -5.86
C LEU A 18 1.11 4.47 -7.23
N GLY A 19 1.06 5.80 -7.33
CA GLY A 19 0.67 6.52 -8.54
C GLY A 19 1.46 6.15 -9.80
N PRO A 20 2.79 5.93 -9.73
CA PRO A 20 3.55 5.46 -10.89
C PRO A 20 3.22 4.03 -11.35
N LEU A 21 2.65 3.20 -10.47
CA LEU A 21 2.35 1.79 -10.77
C LEU A 21 0.91 1.61 -11.26
N MET A 22 -0.01 2.39 -10.70
CA MET A 22 -1.43 2.25 -10.97
C MET A 22 -2.21 3.52 -10.65
N SER A 23 -3.32 3.72 -11.36
CA SER A 23 -4.26 4.82 -11.15
C SER A 23 -5.56 4.40 -10.47
N ASN A 24 -5.86 3.10 -10.44
CA ASN A 24 -7.12 2.57 -9.93
C ASN A 24 -6.97 2.02 -8.51
N TYR A 25 -6.82 2.89 -7.53
CA TYR A 25 -6.88 2.58 -6.09
C TYR A 25 -7.56 3.73 -5.36
N GLU A 26 -8.10 3.45 -4.18
CA GLU A 26 -8.70 4.45 -3.33
C GLU A 26 -7.82 4.71 -2.10
N VAL A 27 -7.71 5.98 -1.70
CA VAL A 27 -7.07 6.42 -0.47
C VAL A 27 -8.05 7.26 0.33
N PHE A 28 -8.32 6.85 1.57
CA PHE A 28 -9.29 7.53 2.44
C PHE A 28 -8.72 7.73 3.85
N PRO A 29 -9.08 8.83 4.54
CA PRO A 29 -8.62 9.06 5.90
C PRO A 29 -9.25 8.05 6.87
N VAL A 30 -8.46 7.54 7.82
CA VAL A 30 -8.95 6.65 8.89
C VAL A 30 -8.84 7.33 10.25
N ALA A 31 -7.66 7.89 10.54
CA ALA A 31 -7.39 8.67 11.73
C ALA A 31 -6.21 9.61 11.46
N GLU A 32 -5.84 10.44 12.43
CA GLU A 32 -4.66 11.28 12.31
C GLU A 32 -3.40 10.46 12.00
N GLY A 33 -2.73 10.77 10.89
CA GLY A 33 -1.54 10.03 10.42
C GLY A 33 -1.79 8.64 9.85
N LEU A 34 -3.06 8.21 9.71
CA LEU A 34 -3.46 6.91 9.18
C LEU A 34 -4.41 7.05 7.99
N PHE A 35 -4.06 6.37 6.90
CA PHE A 35 -4.90 6.30 5.69
C PHE A 35 -5.23 4.86 5.35
N GLY A 36 -6.46 4.61 4.95
CA GLY A 36 -6.88 3.38 4.34
C GLY A 36 -6.52 3.39 2.86
N ILE A 37 -6.14 2.22 2.33
CA ILE A 37 -5.91 1.98 0.91
C ILE A 37 -6.73 0.76 0.49
N SER A 38 -7.54 0.94 -0.55
CA SER A 38 -8.29 -0.13 -1.21
C SER A 38 -7.73 -0.32 -2.62
N ILE A 39 -7.19 -1.51 -2.90
CA ILE A 39 -6.64 -1.88 -4.20
C ILE A 39 -7.55 -2.98 -4.79
N PRO A 40 -8.25 -2.70 -5.90
CA PRO A 40 -9.14 -3.67 -6.51
C PRO A 40 -8.36 -4.81 -7.16
N GLU A 41 -8.99 -5.98 -7.23
CA GLU A 41 -8.39 -7.19 -7.80
C GLU A 41 -7.92 -6.99 -9.24
N GLN A 42 -8.64 -6.21 -10.05
CA GLN A 42 -8.26 -5.92 -11.43
C GLN A 42 -6.89 -5.22 -11.51
N SER A 43 -6.60 -4.33 -10.57
CA SER A 43 -5.30 -3.66 -10.50
C SER A 43 -4.18 -4.59 -10.07
N ILE A 44 -4.48 -5.48 -9.13
CA ILE A 44 -3.53 -6.52 -8.69
C ILE A 44 -3.21 -7.47 -9.85
N SER A 45 -4.23 -7.92 -10.58
CA SER A 45 -4.06 -8.78 -11.75
C SER A 45 -3.28 -8.11 -12.89
N SER A 46 -3.35 -6.78 -13.01
CA SER A 46 -2.66 -6.01 -14.04
C SER A 46 -1.20 -5.72 -13.69
N VAL A 47 -0.92 -5.33 -12.44
CA VAL A 47 0.43 -4.92 -12.00
C VAL A 47 1.23 -6.08 -11.42
N GLY A 48 0.56 -7.06 -10.84
CA GLY A 48 1.15 -8.13 -10.04
C GLY A 48 1.17 -7.78 -8.55
N GLU A 49 0.66 -8.69 -7.72
CA GLU A 49 0.60 -8.52 -6.26
C GLU A 49 1.98 -8.28 -5.64
N ASP A 50 2.98 -9.06 -6.05
CA ASP A 50 4.34 -8.93 -5.54
C ASP A 50 4.94 -7.54 -5.79
N VAL A 51 4.68 -6.93 -6.96
CA VAL A 51 5.18 -5.60 -7.31
C VAL A 51 4.53 -4.53 -6.41
N ILE A 52 3.23 -4.67 -6.16
CA ILE A 52 2.48 -3.79 -5.25
C ILE A 52 3.03 -3.93 -3.83
N LEU A 53 3.17 -5.16 -3.32
CA LEU A 53 3.68 -5.42 -1.97
C LEU A 53 5.11 -4.91 -1.80
N LEU A 54 6.01 -5.17 -2.77
CA LEU A 54 7.40 -4.66 -2.79
C LEU A 54 7.49 -3.13 -2.79
N THR A 55 6.46 -2.45 -3.29
CA THR A 55 6.38 -0.99 -3.25
C THR A 55 5.91 -0.51 -1.88
N LEU A 56 4.92 -1.20 -1.33
CA LEU A 56 4.40 -0.94 0.01
C LEU A 56 5.41 -1.27 1.13
N GLU A 57 6.41 -2.13 0.89
CA GLU A 57 7.50 -2.39 1.85
C GLU A 57 8.28 -1.14 2.26
N GLN A 58 8.19 -0.04 1.50
CA GLN A 58 8.80 1.24 1.87
C GLN A 58 7.97 2.05 2.89
N LEU A 59 6.76 1.58 3.19
CA LEU A 59 5.79 2.18 4.10
C LEU A 59 5.50 1.21 5.24
N GLU A 60 5.08 1.75 6.38
CA GLU A 60 4.53 0.93 7.46
C GLU A 60 3.04 0.79 7.21
N TYR A 61 2.55 -0.44 7.10
CA TYR A 61 1.14 -0.70 6.81
C TYR A 61 0.60 -1.89 7.60
N PHE A 62 -0.69 -1.90 7.86
CA PHE A 62 -1.44 -3.00 8.43
C PHE A 62 -2.23 -3.66 7.31
N ASP A 63 -2.07 -4.97 7.15
CA ASP A 63 -2.86 -5.76 6.22
C ASP A 63 -4.13 -6.23 6.94
N LEU A 64 -5.31 -5.80 6.44
CA LEU A 64 -6.59 -6.12 7.06
C LEU A 64 -6.99 -7.59 6.91
N TRP A 65 -6.44 -8.29 5.92
CA TRP A 65 -6.67 -9.73 5.75
C TRP A 65 -5.75 -10.55 6.65
N GLN A 66 -4.50 -10.15 6.80
CA GLN A 66 -3.54 -10.85 7.67
C GLN A 66 -3.67 -10.45 9.14
N GLY A 67 -4.34 -9.33 9.44
CA GLY A 67 -4.49 -8.81 10.80
C GLY A 67 -3.15 -8.39 11.43
N ALA A 68 -2.18 -7.96 10.61
CA ALA A 68 -0.82 -7.71 11.08
C ALA A 68 -0.19 -6.43 10.50
N TRP A 69 0.55 -5.72 11.36
CA TRP A 69 1.45 -4.63 10.95
C TRP A 69 2.69 -5.19 10.25
N LYS A 70 2.96 -4.67 9.06
CA LYS A 70 4.20 -4.84 8.31
C LYS A 70 5.05 -3.59 8.49
N LYS A 71 6.24 -3.80 9.05
CA LYS A 71 7.23 -2.73 9.21
C LYS A 71 7.92 -2.45 7.88
N PRO A 72 8.35 -1.20 7.63
CA PRO A 72 9.08 -0.89 6.42
C PRO A 72 10.37 -1.72 6.35
N ARG A 73 10.62 -2.38 5.22
CA ARG A 73 11.90 -3.02 4.95
C ARG A 73 12.79 -2.02 4.21
N ARG A 74 13.92 -1.66 4.81
CA ARG A 74 14.94 -0.89 4.10
C ARG A 74 15.54 -1.80 3.04
N ARG A 75 15.41 -1.44 1.76
CA ARG A 75 16.19 -2.07 0.69
C ARG A 75 17.66 -1.77 0.94
N TRP A 76 18.40 -2.76 1.42
CA TRP A 76 19.85 -2.77 1.29
C TRP A 76 20.13 -3.16 -0.15
N PHE A 77 20.44 -2.18 -0.99
CA PHE A 77 21.13 -2.44 -2.25
C PHE A 77 22.57 -2.81 -1.88
N TRP A 78 22.92 -4.09 -2.03
CA TRP A 78 24.31 -4.54 -2.16
C TRP A 78 24.64 -4.64 -3.65
#